data_AF-A0A528BL96-F1
#
_entry.id   AF-A0A528BL96-F1
#
_cell.length_a   1.000
_cell.length_b   1.000
_cell.length_c   1.000
_cell.angle_alpha   90.00
_cell.angle_beta   90.00
_cell.angle_gamma   90.00
#
_symmetry.space_group_name_H-M   'P 1'
#
loop_
_entity.id
_entity.type
_entity.pdbx_description
1 polymer ?
#
loop_
_entity_poly.entity_id
_entity_poly.type
_entity_poly.pdbx_seq_one_letter_code
_entity_poly.pdbx_strand_id
1 'polypeptide(L)'
;LGQIDWPKIVGTLKEVGYDGALTNEFVAPVDRTPAAPYPDMVERNPVDISPEQLKFIQDHGSSVLTEKFYTDQMRINAETLLPLIK
;
A
#
# COMPACT_ATOMS: atom_id res chain seq x y z
N LEU A 1 -0.86 -2.57 9.30
CA LEU A 1 -0.11 -3.53 8.47
C LEU A 1 -0.40 -4.98 8.90
N GLY A 2 -1.65 -5.43 8.76
CA GLY A 2 -2.05 -6.83 9.03
C GLY A 2 -1.69 -7.35 10.43
N GLN A 3 -1.41 -8.65 10.52
CA GLN A 3 -1.04 -9.37 11.75
C GLN A 3 0.48 -9.63 11.86
N ILE A 4 1.29 -8.99 11.02
CA ILE A 4 2.74 -9.17 11.03
C ILE A 4 3.33 -8.55 12.30
N ASP A 5 4.20 -9.30 12.99
CA ASP A 5 4.96 -8.82 14.14
C ASP A 5 6.18 -7.99 13.68
N TRP A 6 5.92 -6.73 13.32
CA TRP A 6 6.93 -5.80 12.83
C TRP A 6 8.07 -5.53 13.83
N PRO A 7 7.82 -5.34 15.14
CA PRO A 7 8.90 -5.20 16.11
C PRO A 7 9.88 -6.37 16.09
N LYS A 8 9.38 -7.61 16.00
CA LYS A 8 10.25 -8.80 15.91
C LYS A 8 11.07 -8.81 14.62
N ILE A 9 10.45 -8.53 13.47
CA ILE A 9 11.16 -8.50 12.17
C ILE A 9 12.27 -7.46 12.20
N VAL A 10 11.96 -6.22 12.58
CA VAL A 10 12.95 -5.14 12.62
C VAL A 10 14.05 -5.43 13.65
N GLY A 11 13.69 -6.00 14.80
CA GLY A 11 14.65 -6.45 15.82
C GLY A 11 15.64 -7.49 15.27
N THR A 12 15.14 -8.53 14.60
CA THR A 12 15.98 -9.56 13.99
C THR A 12 16.91 -8.99 12.91
N LEU A 13 16.45 -8.02 12.10
CA LEU A 13 17.32 -7.34 11.13
C LEU A 13 18.48 -6.59 11.81
N LYS A 14 18.22 -5.92 12.94
CA LYS A 14 19.26 -5.26 13.74
C LYS A 14 20.25 -6.27 14.35
N GLU A 15 19.76 -7.39 14.86
CA GLU A 15 20.59 -8.45 15.47
C GLU A 15 21.59 -9.06 14.49
N VAL A 16 21.21 -9.23 13.23
CA VAL A 16 22.11 -9.76 12.18
C VAL A 16 23.00 -8.68 11.54
N GLY A 17 22.91 -7.43 12.00
CA GLY A 17 23.72 -6.31 11.49
C GLY A 17 23.29 -5.80 10.11
N TYR A 18 22.02 -5.96 9.74
CA TYR A 18 21.49 -5.38 8.49
C TYR A 18 21.29 -3.86 8.64
N ASP A 19 21.98 -3.09 7.77
CA ASP A 19 21.95 -1.62 7.74
C ASP A 19 21.45 -1.07 6.38
N GLY A 20 20.76 -1.92 5.61
CA GLY A 20 20.19 -1.53 4.32
C GLY A 20 18.83 -0.85 4.45
N ALA A 21 18.29 -0.42 3.31
CA ALA A 21 16.96 0.18 3.25
C ALA A 21 15.85 -0.87 3.44
N LEU A 22 14.85 -0.56 4.28
CA LEU A 22 13.59 -1.30 4.31
C LEU A 22 12.59 -0.62 3.37
N THR A 23 12.19 -1.31 2.31
CA THR A 23 11.21 -0.81 1.34
C THR A 23 9.80 -1.26 1.71
N ASN A 24 8.81 -0.40 1.49
CA ASN A 24 7.40 -0.74 1.63
C ASN A 24 6.81 -1.05 0.26
N GLU A 25 6.20 -2.22 0.14
CA GLU A 25 5.39 -2.61 -1.01
C GLU A 25 4.03 -3.04 -0.48
N PHE A 26 2.97 -2.54 -1.13
CA PHE A 26 1.61 -2.97 -0.83
C PHE A 26 0.81 -3.08 -2.12
N VAL A 27 -0.03 -4.12 -2.15
CA VAL A 27 -1.04 -4.30 -3.18
C VAL A 27 -2.38 -4.06 -2.52
N ALA A 28 -3.05 -2.96 -2.88
CA ALA A 28 -4.39 -2.69 -2.37
C ALA A 28 -5.41 -3.56 -3.12
N PRO A 29 -6.11 -4.49 -2.44
CA PRO A 29 -7.15 -5.26 -3.09
C PRO A 29 -8.32 -4.32 -3.41
N VAL A 30 -8.66 -4.19 -4.70
CA VAL A 30 -9.79 -3.36 -5.12
C VAL A 30 -11.10 -4.11 -4.88
N ASP A 31 -11.76 -3.76 -3.78
CA ASP A 31 -13.11 -4.25 -3.47
C ASP A 31 -14.16 -3.38 -4.17
N ARG A 32 -14.90 -3.98 -5.11
CA ARG A 32 -15.98 -3.32 -5.86
C ARG A 32 -17.37 -3.65 -5.31
N THR A 33 -17.45 -4.38 -4.21
CA THR A 33 -18.72 -4.75 -3.59
C THR A 33 -19.26 -3.61 -2.73
N PRO A 34 -20.58 -3.57 -2.46
CA PRO A 34 -21.16 -2.60 -1.52
C PRO A 34 -20.64 -2.73 -0.07
N ALA A 35 -19.95 -3.83 0.25
CA ALA A 35 -19.37 -4.07 1.57
C ALA A 35 -17.93 -3.52 1.72
N ALA A 36 -17.41 -2.84 0.70
CA ALA A 36 -16.05 -2.33 0.70
C ALA A 36 -15.81 -1.40 1.91
N PRO A 37 -14.80 -1.68 2.76
CA PRO A 37 -14.48 -0.82 3.91
C PRO A 37 -13.92 0.54 3.49
N TYR A 38 -13.45 0.65 2.25
CA TYR A 38 -12.95 1.89 1.64
C TYR A 38 -13.70 2.16 0.33
N PRO A 39 -14.96 2.64 0.39
CA PRO A 39 -15.81 2.80 -0.79
C PRO A 39 -15.24 3.81 -1.80
N ASP A 40 -14.40 4.74 -1.33
CA ASP A 40 -13.77 5.79 -2.11
C ASP A 40 -12.33 5.44 -2.55
N MET A 41 -11.93 4.16 -2.49
CA MET A 41 -10.55 3.76 -2.85
C MET A 41 -10.25 3.90 -4.34
N VAL A 42 -11.27 3.73 -5.21
CA VAL A 42 -11.12 3.78 -6.67
C VAL A 42 -11.31 5.20 -7.16
N GLU A 43 -10.36 5.71 -7.93
CA GLU A 43 -10.48 7.00 -8.60
C GLU A 43 -11.55 6.95 -9.70
N ARG A 44 -12.48 7.91 -9.66
CA ARG A 44 -13.61 8.00 -10.59
C ARG A 44 -13.56 9.28 -11.43
N ASN A 45 -12.71 10.23 -11.06
CA ASN A 45 -12.46 11.43 -11.84
C ASN A 45 -11.53 11.11 -13.02
N PRO A 46 -11.54 11.92 -14.08
CA PRO A 46 -10.59 11.79 -15.17
C PRO A 46 -9.14 11.86 -14.67
N VAL A 47 -8.34 10.89 -15.09
CA VAL A 47 -6.89 10.86 -14.83
C VAL A 47 -6.14 10.80 -16.15
N ASP A 48 -4.89 11.27 -16.15
CA ASP A 48 -4.01 11.26 -17.33
C ASP A 48 -3.45 9.84 -17.55
N ILE A 49 -4.32 8.94 -18.02
CA ILE A 49 -3.99 7.55 -18.35
C ILE A 49 -4.60 7.20 -19.71
N SER A 50 -3.82 6.53 -20.57
CA SER A 50 -4.36 6.04 -21.83
C SER A 50 -5.35 4.87 -21.61
N PRO A 51 -6.30 4.63 -22.52
CA PRO A 51 -7.17 3.46 -22.44
C PRO A 51 -6.39 2.13 -22.35
N GLU A 52 -5.25 2.01 -23.03
CA GLU A 52 -4.40 0.82 -23.04
C GLU A 52 -3.73 0.61 -21.69
N GLN A 53 -3.22 1.68 -21.07
CA GLN A 53 -2.64 1.64 -19.73
C GLN A 53 -3.70 1.29 -18.68
N LEU A 54 -4.90 1.85 -18.78
CA LEU A 54 -6.01 1.50 -17.89
C LEU A 54 -6.40 0.02 -18.06
N LYS A 55 -6.47 -0.48 -19.29
CA LYS A 55 -6.76 -1.88 -19.57
C LYS A 55 -5.69 -2.81 -18.98
N PHE A 56 -4.42 -2.45 -19.11
CA PHE A 56 -3.31 -3.17 -18.48
C PHE A 56 -3.50 -3.26 -16.96
N ILE A 57 -3.80 -2.16 -16.27
CA ILE A 57 -4.05 -2.14 -14.81
C ILE A 57 -5.22 -3.06 -14.42
N GLN A 58 -6.31 -3.00 -15.18
CA GLN A 58 -7.50 -3.81 -14.92
C GLN A 58 -7.23 -5.30 -15.13
N ASP A 59 -6.46 -5.68 -16.15
CA ASP A 59 -6.10 -7.08 -16.43
C ASP A 59 -5.20 -7.68 -15.35
N HIS A 60 -4.51 -6.85 -14.59
CA HIS A 60 -3.74 -7.25 -13.40
C HIS A 60 -4.57 -7.21 -12.11
N GLY A 61 -5.91 -7.12 -12.23
CA GLY A 61 -6.84 -7.15 -11.10
C GLY A 61 -6.87 -5.86 -10.27
N SER A 62 -6.26 -4.78 -10.76
CA SER A 62 -6.10 -3.52 -10.04
C SER A 62 -7.07 -2.43 -10.52
N SER A 63 -6.85 -1.20 -10.06
CA SER A 63 -7.52 0.01 -10.51
C SER A 63 -6.66 1.24 -10.22
N VAL A 64 -7.11 2.40 -10.68
CA VAL A 64 -6.50 3.67 -10.27
C VAL A 64 -7.02 3.99 -8.88
N LEU A 65 -6.11 4.25 -7.94
CA LEU A 65 -6.46 4.55 -6.55
C LEU A 65 -6.60 6.05 -6.35
N THR A 66 -7.48 6.46 -5.43
CA THR A 66 -7.54 7.88 -5.03
C THR A 66 -6.29 8.26 -4.24
N GLU A 67 -5.84 9.51 -4.40
CA GLU A 67 -4.71 10.07 -3.64
C GLU A 67 -4.90 9.94 -2.13
N LYS A 68 -6.14 10.14 -1.66
CA LYS A 68 -6.49 10.00 -0.24
C LYS A 68 -6.21 8.57 0.24
N PHE A 69 -6.72 7.57 -0.48
CA PHE A 69 -6.55 6.18 -0.09
C PHE A 69 -5.08 5.79 -0.12
N TYR A 70 -4.35 6.13 -1.19
CA TYR A 70 -2.91 5.83 -1.29
C TYR A 70 -2.10 6.50 -0.17
N THR A 71 -2.40 7.77 0.13
CA THR A 71 -1.76 8.53 1.23
C THR A 71 -2.04 7.89 2.58
N ASP A 72 -3.26 7.42 2.83
CA ASP A 72 -3.62 6.73 4.07
C ASP A 72 -2.82 5.42 4.24
N GLN A 73 -2.60 4.66 3.17
CA GLN A 73 -1.76 3.45 3.22
C GLN A 73 -0.29 3.78 3.56
N MET A 74 0.26 4.83 2.93
CA MET A 74 1.63 5.30 3.21
C MET A 74 1.77 5.82 4.63
N ARG A 75 0.77 6.55 5.14
CA ARG A 75 0.73 7.05 6.51
C ARG A 75 0.73 5.91 7.52
N ILE A 76 -0.13 4.90 7.34
CA ILE A 76 -0.18 3.71 8.21
C ILE A 76 1.19 3.01 8.23
N ASN A 77 1.83 2.86 7.07
CA ASN A 77 3.16 2.27 6.99
C ASN A 77 4.20 3.09 7.77
N ALA A 78 4.25 4.41 7.53
CA ALA A 78 5.19 5.30 8.18
C ALA A 78 5.02 5.33 9.70
N GLU A 79 3.78 5.45 10.19
CA GLU A 79 3.45 5.43 11.62
C GLU A 79 3.80 4.09 12.29
N THR A 80 3.76 2.98 11.56
CA THR A 80 4.09 1.65 12.09
C THR A 80 5.60 1.40 12.10
N LEU A 81 6.30 1.68 10.98
CA LEU A 81 7.68 1.24 10.78
C LEU A 81 8.72 2.28 11.20
N LEU A 82 8.48 3.59 11.03
CA LEU A 82 9.47 4.60 11.40
C LEU A 82 9.88 4.54 12.88
N PRO A 83 8.97 4.32 13.85
CA PRO A 83 9.36 4.18 15.26
C PRO A 83 10.24 2.96 15.56
N LEU A 84 10.25 1.95 14.67
CA LEU A 84 11.04 0.73 14.85
C LEU A 84 12.43 0.84 14.23
N ILE A 85 12.58 1.69 13.20
CA ILE A 85 13.80 1.81 12.39
C ILE A 85 14.66 3.00 12.83
N LYS A 86 14.03 4.11 13.26
CA LYS A 86 14.72 5.32 13.73
C LYS A 86 15.45 5.11 15.06
#